data_AF-A0A6I1QRX1-F1
#
_entry.id   AF-A0A6I1QRX1-F1
#
_cell.length_a   1.000
_cell.length_b   1.000
_cell.length_c   1.000
_cell.angle_alpha   90.00
_cell.angle_beta   90.00
_cell.angle_gamma   90.00
#
_symmetry.space_group_name_H-M   'P 1'
#
loop_
_entity.id
_entity.type
_entity.pdbx_description
1 polymer ?
#
loop_
_entity_poly.entity_id
_entity_poly.type
_entity_poly.pdbx_seq_one_letter_code
_entity_poly.pdbx_strand_id
1 'polypeptide(L)' 'MQGTILEECWKPAFARHLIPKTTGLQRDLAQYLRYYNTDRAHTGRWTRGRTPEAVPGKAKMW' A
#
# COMPACT_ATOMS: atom_id res chain seq x y z
N MET A 1 -9.39 7.46 8.08
CA MET A 1 -8.91 8.32 6.98
C MET A 1 -7.97 7.50 6.10
N GLN A 2 -7.99 7.69 4.78
CA GLN A 2 -6.99 7.10 3.88
C GLN A 2 -5.90 8.15 3.60
N GLY A 3 -4.67 7.88 4.01
CA GLY A 3 -3.49 8.70 3.77
C GLY A 3 -2.79 8.32 2.46
N THR A 4 -1.82 9.14 2.07
CA THR A 4 -0.97 8.83 0.91
C THR A 4 0.08 7.79 1.28
N ILE A 5 0.73 7.20 0.27
CA ILE A 5 1.88 6.30 0.50
C ILE A 5 3.01 6.95 1.31
N LEU A 6 3.16 8.27 1.22
CA LEU A 6 4.11 9.02 2.03
C LEU A 6 3.79 8.90 3.53
N GLU A 7 2.52 9.10 3.90
CA GLU A 7 2.06 9.05 5.29
C GLU A 7 2.07 7.62 5.84
N GLU A 8 1.59 6.66 5.06
CA GLU A 8 1.31 5.30 5.56
C GLU A 8 2.50 4.34 5.43
N CYS A 9 3.36 4.52 4.43
CA CYS A 9 4.52 3.66 4.20
C CYS A 9 5.82 4.36 4.60
N TRP A 10 6.09 5.53 4.04
CA TRP A 10 7.43 6.12 4.09
C TRP A 10 7.77 6.78 5.42
N LYS A 11 6.88 7.60 5.99
CA LYS A 11 7.10 8.19 7.32
C LYS A 11 7.40 7.12 8.39
N PRO A 12 6.61 6.04 8.54
CA PRO A 12 6.92 5.01 9.51
C PRO A 12 8.13 4.16 9.13
N ALA A 13 8.44 3.96 7.85
CA ALA A 13 9.66 3.25 7.45
C ALA A 13 10.91 4.06 7.83
N PHE A 14 10.97 5.34 7.48
CA PHE A 14 12.11 6.20 7.83
C PHE A 14 12.25 6.42 9.34
N ALA A 15 11.15 6.45 10.10
CA ALA A 15 11.22 6.49 11.56
C ALA A 15 11.77 5.19 12.18
N ARG A 16 11.62 4.04 11.51
CA ARG A 16 12.09 2.73 11.99
C ARG A 16 13.56 2.46 11.66
N HIS A 17 14.09 3.05 10.60
CA HIS A 17 15.48 2.84 10.16
C HIS A 17 16.38 3.98 10.61
N LEU A 18 17.22 3.75 11.63
CA LEU A 18 18.24 4.70 12.07
C LEU A 18 19.27 5.01 10.96
N ILE A 19 19.58 4.01 10.12
CA ILE A 19 20.33 4.16 8.88
C ILE A 19 19.54 3.45 7.78
N PRO A 20 18.87 4.18 6.87
CA PRO A 20 18.06 3.57 5.84
C PRO A 20 18.94 2.79 4.87
N LYS A 21 18.80 1.46 4.88
CA LYS A 21 19.34 0.57 3.84
C LYS A 21 18.25 0.32 2.80
N THR A 22 18.63 0.32 1.53
CA THR A 22 17.71 0.07 0.41
C THR A 22 16.94 -1.24 0.59
N THR A 23 17.56 -2.28 1.13
CA THR A 23 16.92 -3.58 1.40
C THR A 23 15.81 -3.49 2.45
N GLY A 24 15.99 -2.69 3.50
CA GLY A 24 14.97 -2.45 4.52
C GLY A 24 13.76 -1.72 3.95
N LEU A 25 14.01 -0.66 3.19
CA LEU A 25 12.97 0.11 2.51
C LEU A 25 12.20 -0.72 1.48
N GLN A 26 12.88 -1.59 0.74
CA GLN A 26 12.23 -2.53 -0.19
C GLN A 26 11.30 -3.50 0.55
N ARG A 27 11.70 -4.00 1.72
CA ARG A 27 10.86 -4.89 2.53
C ARG A 27 9.62 -4.18 3.06
N ASP A 28 9.78 -2.96 3.56
CA ASP A 28 8.66 -2.13 4.03
C ASP A 28 7.68 -1.82 2.89
N LEU A 29 8.19 -1.44 1.71
CA LEU A 29 7.38 -1.19 0.52
C LEU A 29 6.63 -2.45 0.08
N ALA A 30 7.30 -3.60 0.02
CA ALA A 30 6.67 -4.85 -0.36
C ALA A 30 5.56 -5.26 0.62
N GLN A 31 5.76 -5.02 1.92
CA GLN A 31 4.73 -5.26 2.92
C GLN A 31 3.54 -4.31 2.78
N TYR A 32 3.79 -3.03 2.57
CA TYR A 32 2.75 -2.03 2.36
C TYR A 32 1.92 -2.35 1.10
N LEU A 33 2.56 -2.72 -0.01
CA LEU A 33 1.87 -3.07 -1.25
C LEU A 33 0.99 -4.31 -1.10
N ARG A 34 1.43 -5.33 -0.35
CA ARG A 34 0.58 -6.48 -0.03
C ARG A 34 -0.67 -6.01 0.72
N TYR A 35 -0.50 -5.32 1.84
CA TYR A 35 -1.62 -4.80 2.62
C TYR A 35 -2.59 -3.94 1.79
N TYR A 36 -2.06 -3.01 1.00
CA TYR A 36 -2.87 -2.12 0.16
C TYR A 36 -3.71 -2.87 -0.88
N ASN A 37 -3.13 -3.91 -1.49
CA ASN A 37 -3.75 -4.67 -2.56
C ASN A 37 -4.67 -5.78 -2.07
N THR A 38 -4.36 -6.41 -0.93
CA THR A 38 -5.02 -7.66 -0.50
C THR A 38 -5.95 -7.46 0.69
N ASP A 39 -5.66 -6.50 1.57
CA ASP A 39 -6.32 -6.42 2.88
C ASP A 39 -7.10 -5.11 3.05
N ARG A 40 -6.66 -4.03 2.42
CA ARG A 40 -7.30 -2.73 2.53
C ARG A 40 -8.56 -2.64 1.68
N ALA A 41 -9.70 -2.46 2.34
CA ALA A 41 -10.95 -2.11 1.68
C ALA A 41 -10.89 -0.68 1.10
N HIS A 42 -11.26 -0.52 -0.17
CA HIS A 42 -11.36 0.78 -0.83
C HIS A 42 -12.80 1.08 -1.20
N THR A 43 -13.27 2.26 -0.82
CA THR A 43 -14.67 2.68 -1.03
C THR A 43 -14.86 3.51 -2.30
N GLY A 44 -13.87 3.53 -3.19
CA GLY A 44 -13.96 4.18 -4.50
C GLY A 44 -15.05 3.54 -5.38
N ARG A 45 -15.51 4.30 -6.39
CA ARG A 45 -16.62 3.93 -7.29
C ARG A 45 -16.50 2.50 -7.88
N TRP A 46 -15.29 2.07 -8.18
CA TRP A 46 -15.00 0.78 -8.80
C TRP A 46 -14.72 -0.34 -7.79
N THR A 47 -14.05 -0.01 -6.69
CA THR A 47 -13.68 -0.94 -5.62
C THR A 47 -14.88 -1.31 -4.75
N ARG A 48 -15.79 -0.35 -4.43
CA ARG A 48 -17.05 -0.60 -3.70
C ARG A 48 -16.88 -1.40 -2.41
N GLY A 49 -15.87 -1.07 -1.61
CA GLY A 49 -15.54 -1.76 -0.37
C GLY A 49 -14.64 -2.99 -0.55
N ARG A 50 -14.34 -3.38 -1.80
CA ARG A 50 -13.40 -4.46 -2.09
C ARG A 50 -11.96 -3.95 -2.08
N THR A 51 -11.04 -4.89 -1.93
CA THR A 51 -9.60 -4.66 -2.10
C THR A 51 -9.30 -4.53 -3.60
N PRO A 52 -8.23 -3.83 -4.01
CA PRO A 52 -7.93 -3.62 -5.43
C PRO A 52 -7.77 -4.94 -6.18
N GLU A 53 -7.23 -5.97 -5.52
CA GLU A 53 -7.04 -7.28 -6.12
C GLU A 53 -8.34 -8.05 -6.38
N ALA A 54 -9.38 -7.78 -5.59
CA ALA A 54 -10.70 -8.39 -5.70
C ALA A 54 -11.61 -7.68 -6.72
N VAL A 55 -11.14 -6.61 -7.38
CA VAL A 55 -11.94 -5.91 -8.40
C VAL A 55 -11.85 -6.62 -9.75
N PRO A 56 -12.99 -6.96 -10.37
CA PRO A 56 -13.02 -7.48 -11.74
C PRO A 56 -12.41 -6.48 -12.73
N GLY A 57 -11.56 -6.94 -13.64
CA GLY A 57 -10.91 -6.08 -14.64
C GLY A 57 -9.69 -5.28 -14.13
N LYS A 58 -9.12 -5.65 -12.97
CA LYS A 58 -7.93 -5.01 -12.36
C LYS A 58 -6.75 -4.78 -13.30
N ALA A 59 -6.58 -5.60 -14.33
CA ALA A 59 -5.54 -5.43 -15.35
C ALA A 59 -5.62 -4.09 -16.13
N LYS A 60 -6.76 -3.40 -16.09
CA LYS A 60 -6.95 -2.07 -16.71
C LYS A 60 -6.81 -0.90 -15.73
N MET A 61 -6.55 -1.15 -14.44
CA MET A 61 -6.48 -0.10 -13.41
C MET A 61 -5.07 0.40 -13.11
N TRP A 62 -4.05 -0.21 -13.74
CA TRP A 62 -2.64 0.16 -13.62
C TRP A 62 -2.17 0.83 -14.90
#